data_AF-A0A926B2R9-F1
#
_entry.id   AF-A0A926B2R9-F1
#
_cell.length_a   1.000
_cell.length_b   1.000
_cell.length_c   1.000
_cell.angle_alpha   90.00
_cell.angle_beta   90.00
_cell.angle_gamma   90.00
#
_symmetry.space_group_name_H-M   'P 1'
#
loop_
_entity.id
_entity.type
_entity.pdbx_description
1 polymer ?
#
loop_
_entity_poly.entity_id
_entity_poly.type
_entity_poly.pdbx_seq_one_letter_code
_entity_poly.pdbx_strand_id
1 'polypeptide(L)'
;MDKTGKIFAPDVVAFIRQLPNNNDAKKVVENVAKLMLPVPTTQAQRDVLLEIMLAGAQVYEWDIDLPSAVQRVKFLLQAIVRMPEYQLM
;
A
#
# COMPACT_ATOMS: atom_id res chain seq x y z
N MET A 1 -6.11 20.98 3.78
CA MET A 1 -6.13 21.75 2.52
C MET A 1 -4.76 22.39 2.36
N ASP A 2 -4.21 22.42 1.15
CA ASP A 2 -2.96 23.14 0.89
C ASP A 2 -3.19 24.66 0.91
N LYS A 3 -2.11 25.46 0.78
CA LYS A 3 -2.18 26.93 0.81
C LYS A 3 -3.06 27.53 -0.32
N THR A 4 -3.55 26.70 -1.26
CA THR A 4 -4.40 27.10 -2.40
C THR A 4 -5.87 26.72 -2.22
N GLY A 5 -6.24 26.13 -1.07
CA GLY A 5 -7.61 25.65 -0.83
C GLY A 5 -7.92 24.31 -1.48
N LYS A 6 -6.94 23.67 -2.13
CA LYS A 6 -7.10 22.34 -2.73
C LYS A 6 -6.97 21.27 -1.64
N ILE A 7 -7.77 20.21 -1.76
CA ILE A 7 -7.58 19.02 -0.91
C ILE A 7 -6.19 18.46 -1.25
N PHE A 8 -5.34 18.32 -0.22
CA PHE A 8 -4.06 17.65 -0.36
C PHE A 8 -4.33 16.18 -0.67
N ALA A 9 -3.96 15.76 -1.88
CA ALA A 9 -4.03 14.38 -2.32
C ALA A 9 -2.58 13.91 -2.53
N PRO A 10 -2.01 13.12 -1.60
CA PRO A 10 -0.67 12.58 -1.78
C PRO A 10 -0.64 11.68 -3.02
N ASP A 11 0.41 11.80 -3.82
CA ASP A 11 0.67 10.90 -4.94
C ASP A 11 1.22 9.57 -4.40
N VAL A 12 0.30 8.69 -4.03
CA VAL A 12 0.61 7.39 -3.44
C VAL A 12 1.32 6.46 -4.44
N VAL A 13 1.09 6.62 -5.75
CA VAL A 13 1.74 5.79 -6.76
C VAL A 13 3.19 6.23 -6.95
N ALA A 14 3.44 7.54 -6.99
CA ALA A 14 4.81 8.07 -7.01
C ALA A 14 5.61 7.59 -5.79
N PHE A 15 4.98 7.49 -4.61
CA PHE A 15 5.60 6.90 -3.43
C PHE A 15 5.96 5.42 -3.63
N ILE A 16 5.02 4.58 -4.10
CA ILE A 16 5.31 3.15 -4.33
C ILE A 16 6.39 2.94 -5.39
N ARG A 17 6.48 3.80 -6.41
CA ARG A 17 7.55 3.74 -7.42
C ARG A 17 8.96 3.88 -6.85
N GLN A 18 9.12 4.49 -5.68
CA GLN A 18 10.42 4.61 -5.01
C GLN A 18 10.83 3.32 -4.29
N LEU A 19 9.91 2.37 -4.12
CA LEU A 19 10.19 1.11 -3.46
C LEU A 19 10.80 0.09 -4.43
N PRO A 20 11.72 -0.78 -3.96
CA PRO A 20 12.31 -1.81 -4.80
C PRO A 20 11.26 -2.84 -5.23
N ASN A 21 11.35 -3.33 -6.46
CA ASN A 21 10.43 -4.33 -7.02
C ASN A 21 8.95 -3.89 -6.97
N ASN A 22 8.67 -2.62 -7.26
CA ASN A 22 7.32 -2.04 -7.26
C ASN A 22 6.32 -2.67 -8.25
N ASN A 23 6.82 -3.41 -9.26
CA ASN A 23 6.00 -4.20 -10.18
C ASN A 23 5.65 -5.60 -9.64
N ASP A 24 6.16 -5.99 -8.48
CA ASP A 24 5.74 -7.20 -7.76
C ASP A 24 4.80 -6.80 -6.62
N ALA A 25 3.52 -7.17 -6.73
CA ALA A 25 2.49 -6.86 -5.76
C ALA A 25 2.84 -7.33 -4.33
N LYS A 26 3.48 -8.49 -4.20
CA LYS A 26 3.89 -9.04 -2.90
C LYS A 26 5.00 -8.19 -2.29
N LYS A 27 5.95 -7.74 -3.12
CA LYS A 27 7.03 -6.86 -2.69
C LYS A 27 6.53 -5.46 -2.32
N VAL A 28 5.52 -4.93 -3.02
CA VAL A 28 4.86 -3.69 -2.61
C VAL A 28 4.29 -3.81 -1.20
N VAL A 29 3.51 -4.87 -0.93
CA VAL A 29 2.94 -5.10 0.41
C VAL A 29 4.02 -5.25 1.48
N GLU A 30 5.05 -6.05 1.20
CA GLU A 30 6.18 -6.26 2.12
C GLU A 30 6.90 -4.95 2.45
N ASN A 31 7.25 -4.16 1.43
CA ASN A 31 8.01 -2.92 1.59
C ASN A 31 7.20 -1.84 2.32
N VAL A 32 5.92 -1.69 1.98
CA VAL A 32 5.05 -0.69 2.64
C VAL A 32 4.82 -1.06 4.10
N ALA A 33 4.52 -2.34 4.39
CA ALA A 33 4.36 -2.81 5.76
C ALA A 33 5.65 -2.59 6.58
N LYS A 34 6.81 -2.89 6.01
CA LYS A 34 8.11 -2.66 6.66
C LYS A 34 8.39 -1.19 6.96
N LEU A 35 7.93 -0.27 6.09
CA LEU A 35 8.13 1.16 6.31
C LEU A 35 7.19 1.72 7.39
N MET A 36 5.95 1.24 7.41
CA MET A 36 4.88 1.84 8.21
C MET A 36 4.65 1.17 9.57
N LEU A 37 5.14 -0.05 9.78
CA LEU A 37 4.91 -0.80 11.02
C LEU A 37 6.21 -0.89 11.84
N PRO A 38 6.14 -0.67 13.16
CA PRO A 38 7.30 -0.76 14.04
C PRO A 38 7.74 -2.21 14.31
N VAL A 39 6.90 -3.19 13.98
CA VAL A 39 7.18 -4.61 14.13
C VAL A 39 7.03 -5.35 12.80
N PRO A 40 7.81 -6.41 12.55
CA PRO A 40 7.71 -7.19 11.32
C PRO A 40 6.34 -7.87 11.17
N THR A 41 5.82 -7.91 9.94
CA THR A 41 4.61 -8.67 9.62
C THR A 41 4.89 -10.16 9.46
N THR A 42 3.89 -10.98 9.79
CA THR A 42 3.87 -12.41 9.45
C THR A 42 3.50 -12.61 7.98
N GLN A 43 3.69 -13.83 7.45
CA GLN A 43 3.27 -14.15 6.09
C GLN A 43 1.75 -14.02 5.92
N ALA A 44 0.96 -14.55 6.88
CA ALA A 44 -0.49 -14.47 6.84
C ALA A 44 -1.01 -13.03 6.82
N GLN A 45 -0.38 -12.12 7.58
CA GLN A 45 -0.72 -10.70 7.54
C GLN A 45 -0.44 -10.07 6.17
N ARG A 46 0.70 -10.39 5.55
CA ARG A 46 1.02 -9.93 4.19
C ARG A 46 0.04 -10.48 3.16
N ASP A 47 -0.41 -11.72 3.31
CA ASP A 47 -1.39 -12.33 2.40
C ASP A 47 -2.73 -11.60 2.48
N VAL A 48 -3.23 -11.31 3.69
CA VAL A 48 -4.45 -10.51 3.90
C VAL A 48 -4.30 -9.09 3.34
N LEU A 49 -3.18 -8.42 3.59
CA LEU A 49 -2.91 -7.09 3.04
C LEU A 49 -2.86 -7.09 1.51
N LEU A 50 -2.32 -8.15 0.91
CA LEU A 50 -2.30 -8.34 -0.53
C LEU A 50 -3.69 -8.54 -1.11
N GLU A 51 -4.53 -9.37 -0.48
CA GLU A 51 -5.93 -9.55 -0.87
C GLU A 51 -6.70 -8.23 -0.83
N ILE A 52 -6.52 -7.44 0.23
CA ILE A 52 -7.12 -6.10 0.37
C ILE A 52 -6.61 -5.15 -0.72
N MET A 53 -5.30 -5.13 -0.98
CA MET A 53 -4.71 -4.30 -2.02
C MET A 53 -5.27 -4.64 -3.41
N LEU A 54 -5.41 -5.92 -3.73
CA LEU A 54 -5.85 -6.38 -5.04
C LEU A 54 -7.36 -6.25 -5.24
N ALA A 55 -8.16 -6.24 -4.16
CA ALA A 55 -9.60 -6.05 -4.18
C ALA A 55 -10.32 -7.03 -5.15
N GLY A 56 -9.95 -8.32 -5.08
CA GLY A 56 -10.50 -9.39 -5.91
C GLY A 56 -9.80 -9.60 -7.25
N ALA A 57 -8.87 -8.73 -7.63
CA ALA A 57 -8.01 -8.94 -8.79
C ALA A 57 -6.97 -10.04 -8.54
N GLN A 58 -6.51 -10.67 -9.62
CA GLN A 58 -5.42 -11.63 -9.55
C GLN A 58 -4.07 -10.91 -9.36
N VAL A 59 -3.11 -11.59 -8.73
CA VAL A 59 -1.80 -11.00 -8.41
C VAL A 59 -1.05 -10.55 -9.66
N TYR A 60 -1.16 -11.28 -10.77
CA TYR A 60 -0.54 -10.94 -12.05
C TYR A 60 -1.21 -9.75 -12.77
N GLU A 61 -2.38 -9.31 -12.30
CA GLU A 61 -3.05 -8.09 -12.79
C GLU A 61 -2.61 -6.85 -12.02
N TRP A 62 -1.63 -6.98 -11.12
CA TRP A 62 -0.96 -5.82 -10.55
C TRP A 62 -0.05 -5.18 -11.58
N ASP A 63 -0.27 -3.89 -11.79
CA ASP A 63 0.58 -3.03 -12.60
C ASP A 63 0.50 -1.63 -12.00
N ILE A 64 1.67 -1.08 -11.66
CA ILE A 64 1.82 0.23 -11.02
C ILE A 64 1.41 1.39 -11.95
N ASP A 65 1.40 1.16 -13.26
CA ASP A 65 1.12 2.16 -14.28
C ASP A 65 -0.36 2.22 -14.66
N LEU A 66 -1.17 1.27 -14.20
CA LEU A 66 -2.62 1.29 -14.42
C LEU A 66 -3.33 2.31 -13.52
N PRO A 67 -4.41 2.96 -13.99
CA PRO A 67 -5.20 3.88 -13.17
C PRO A 67 -5.74 3.26 -11.86
N SER A 68 -5.97 1.95 -11.85
CA SER A 68 -6.43 1.20 -10.68
C SER A 68 -5.39 1.15 -9.55
N ALA A 69 -4.09 1.30 -9.85
CA ALA A 69 -3.01 1.27 -8.87
C ALA A 69 -3.22 2.30 -7.75
N VAL A 70 -3.70 3.50 -8.08
CA VAL A 70 -4.00 4.55 -7.10
C VAL A 70 -4.97 4.05 -6.02
N GLN A 71 -6.05 3.38 -6.43
CA GLN A 71 -7.07 2.90 -5.50
C GLN A 71 -6.58 1.68 -4.70
N ARG A 72 -5.85 0.77 -5.34
CA ARG A 72 -5.26 -0.41 -4.71
C ARG A 72 -4.26 -0.03 -3.62
N VAL A 73 -3.38 0.92 -3.90
CA VAL A 73 -2.42 1.44 -2.91
C VAL A 73 -3.15 2.14 -1.77
N LYS A 74 -4.22 2.89 -2.03
CA LYS A 74 -5.06 3.47 -0.96
C LYS A 74 -5.65 2.39 -0.05
N PHE A 75 -6.15 1.28 -0.59
CA PHE A 75 -6.65 0.17 0.22
C PHE A 75 -5.56 -0.42 1.11
N LEU A 76 -4.36 -0.65 0.57
CA LEU A 76 -3.22 -1.12 1.35
C LEU A 76 -2.88 -0.17 2.51
N LEU A 77 -2.70 1.12 2.21
CA LEU A 77 -2.36 2.13 3.22
C LEU A 77 -3.44 2.21 4.30
N GLN A 78 -4.72 2.22 3.90
CA GLN A 78 -5.85 2.23 4.83
C GLN A 78 -5.95 0.98 5.69
N ALA A 79 -5.57 -0.19 5.16
CA ALA A 79 -5.53 -1.43 5.93
C ALA A 79 -4.42 -1.38 6.99
N ILE A 80 -3.22 -0.94 6.60
CA ILE A 80 -2.06 -0.86 7.49
C ILE A 80 -2.31 0.10 8.65
N VAL A 81 -2.85 1.31 8.42
CA VAL A 81 -3.12 2.26 9.52
C VAL A 81 -4.18 1.78 10.51
N ARG A 82 -4.98 0.76 10.15
CA ARG A 82 -5.98 0.12 11.02
C ARG A 82 -5.43 -1.10 11.76
N MET A 83 -4.23 -1.56 11.43
CA MET A 83 -3.60 -2.68 12.12
C MET A 83 -3.25 -2.29 13.57
N PRO A 84 -3.43 -3.19 14.54
CA PRO A 84 -2.99 -2.96 15.93
C PRO A 84 -1.51 -2.59 16.02
N GLU A 85 -0.67 -3.21 15.17
CA GLU A 85 0.77 -2.97 15.12
C GLU A 85 1.12 -1.51 14.78
N TYR A 86 0.31 -0.83 13.98
CA TYR A 86 0.51 0.57 13.63
C TYR A 86 0.29 1.50 14.85
N GLN A 87 -0.58 1.10 15.78
CA GLN A 87 -0.91 1.87 16.98
C GLN A 87 0.19 1.83 18.05
N LEU A 88 1.27 1.07 17.82
CA LEU A 88 2.44 1.00 18.69
C LEU A 88 3.45 2.13 18.45
N MET A 89 3.21 3.00 17.46
CA MET A 89 4.08 4.13 17.11
C MET A 89 3.86 5.36 17.97
#